data_AF-A0AAC9XXA1-F1
#
_entry.id   AF-A0AAC9XXA1-F1
#
_cell.length_a   1.000
_cell.length_b   1.000
_cell.length_c   1.000
_cell.angle_alpha   90.00
_cell.angle_beta   90.00
_cell.angle_gamma   90.00
#
_symmetry.space_group_name_H-M   'P 1'
#
loop_
_entity.id
_entity.type
_entity.pdbx_description
1 polymer ?
#
loop_
_entity_poly.entity_id
_entity_poly.type
_entity_poly.pdbx_seq_one_letter_code
_entity_poly.pdbx_strand_id
1 'polypeptide(L)'
;MSAIANFKKRRLAEKAKQGEQQVKPTTALALLATLLGCDESKAIETAQQYIDQNIHFFNVNMSFDPAAPGEDKTAVADVTLDESGSIENIDVSNVEHATDELNESINSASNAAGDIESAADKASDAASDLAYQADDINAANSDLKDTVEELKKPSAAQESSNSKSKTKQKNSSKK
;
A
#
# COMPACT_ATOMS: atom_id res chain seq x y z
N MET A 1 6.70 -35.00 -40.77
CA MET A 1 5.93 -35.96 -39.96
C MET A 1 6.69 -36.49 -38.71
N SER A 2 7.72 -35.81 -38.19
CA SER A 2 8.51 -36.33 -37.02
C SER A 2 8.11 -35.79 -35.65
N ALA A 3 7.41 -34.65 -35.55
CA ALA A 3 7.04 -34.06 -34.26
C ALA A 3 5.97 -34.87 -33.52
N ILE A 4 5.00 -35.42 -34.25
CA ILE A 4 3.90 -36.24 -33.70
C ILE A 4 4.44 -37.58 -33.17
N ALA A 5 5.45 -38.16 -33.83
CA ALA A 5 6.10 -39.39 -33.38
C ALA A 5 6.86 -39.19 -32.05
N ASN A 6 7.52 -38.04 -31.90
CA ASN A 6 8.22 -37.69 -30.65
C ASN A 6 7.24 -37.41 -29.51
N PHE A 7 6.10 -36.80 -29.78
CA PHE A 7 5.06 -36.55 -28.77
C PHE A 7 4.48 -37.87 -28.22
N LYS A 8 4.21 -38.85 -29.10
CA LYS A 8 3.74 -40.18 -28.69
C LYS A 8 4.78 -40.93 -27.85
N LYS A 9 6.06 -40.86 -28.22
CA LYS A 9 7.15 -41.46 -27.43
C LYS A 9 7.28 -40.80 -26.06
N ARG A 10 7.15 -39.48 -25.96
CA ARG A 10 7.21 -38.76 -24.69
C ARG A 10 6.05 -39.15 -23.77
N ARG A 11 4.81 -39.20 -24.28
CA ARG A 11 3.64 -39.66 -23.51
C ARG A 11 3.76 -41.10 -23.01
N LEU A 12 4.35 -41.99 -23.80
CA LEU A 12 4.54 -43.39 -23.40
C LEU A 12 5.62 -43.52 -22.31
N ALA A 13 6.71 -42.75 -22.41
CA ALA A 13 7.73 -42.70 -21.36
C ALA A 13 7.21 -42.06 -20.06
N GLU A 14 6.31 -41.08 -20.16
CA GLU A 14 5.68 -40.42 -19.00
C GLU A 14 4.67 -41.35 -18.31
N LYS A 15 3.89 -42.12 -19.08
CA LYS A 15 3.03 -43.18 -18.54
C LYS A 15 3.82 -44.31 -17.87
N ALA A 16 5.00 -44.65 -18.39
CA ALA A 16 5.88 -45.65 -17.77
C ALA A 16 6.50 -45.16 -16.45
N LYS A 17 6.67 -43.84 -16.26
CA LYS A 17 7.11 -43.24 -14.99
C LYS A 17 6.01 -43.10 -13.94
N GLN A 18 4.74 -43.19 -14.33
CA GLN A 18 3.60 -43.25 -13.41
C GLN A 18 3.32 -44.68 -12.89
N GLY A 19 4.22 -45.64 -13.12
CA GLY A 19 4.05 -47.05 -12.75
C GLY A 19 4.53 -47.45 -11.34
N GLU A 20 5.05 -46.54 -10.52
CA GLU A 20 5.64 -46.88 -9.20
C GLU A 20 5.17 -46.00 -8.04
N GLN A 21 3.95 -45.45 -8.09
CA GLN A 21 3.25 -45.13 -6.84
C GLN A 21 2.36 -46.31 -6.49
N GLN A 22 2.97 -47.25 -5.79
CA GLN A 22 2.30 -48.31 -5.06
C GLN A 22 1.44 -47.63 -3.97
N VAL A 23 0.24 -47.19 -4.34
CA VAL A 23 -0.81 -46.81 -3.38
C VAL A 23 -1.21 -48.11 -2.71
N LYS A 24 -0.49 -48.47 -1.64
CA LYS A 24 -1.03 -49.37 -0.63
C LYS A 24 -2.41 -48.82 -0.25
N PRO A 25 -3.44 -49.65 -0.10
CA PRO A 25 -4.71 -49.18 0.45
C PRO A 25 -4.42 -48.69 1.87
N THR A 26 -4.16 -47.39 2.02
CA THR A 26 -4.09 -46.73 3.31
C THR A 26 -5.52 -46.74 3.82
N THR A 27 -5.76 -47.56 4.84
CA THR A 27 -7.02 -47.61 5.58
C THR A 27 -7.46 -46.17 5.90
N ALA A 28 -8.76 -45.88 5.81
CA ALA A 28 -9.29 -44.52 6.00
C ALA A 28 -8.80 -43.85 7.30
N LEU A 29 -8.52 -44.67 8.32
CA LEU A 29 -7.99 -44.29 9.62
C LEU A 29 -6.53 -43.81 9.55
N ALA A 30 -5.69 -44.41 8.69
CA ALA A 30 -4.33 -43.94 8.42
C ALA A 30 -4.34 -42.56 7.71
N LEU A 31 -5.27 -42.37 6.77
CA LEU A 31 -5.45 -41.07 6.11
C LEU A 31 -5.90 -39.99 7.09
N LEU A 32 -6.89 -40.32 7.94
CA LEU A 32 -7.37 -39.43 9.00
C LEU A 32 -6.22 -39.04 9.96
N ALA A 33 -5.43 -40.03 10.38
CA ALA A 33 -4.27 -39.82 11.24
C ALA A 33 -3.23 -38.89 10.59
N THR A 34 -2.92 -39.10 9.31
CA THR A 34 -2.00 -38.22 8.57
C THR A 34 -2.54 -36.81 8.37
N LEU A 35 -3.85 -36.65 8.15
CA LEU A 35 -4.48 -35.34 8.00
C LEU A 35 -4.47 -34.55 9.32
N LEU A 36 -4.64 -35.26 10.44
CA LEU A 36 -4.67 -34.66 11.77
C LEU A 36 -3.28 -34.58 12.43
N GLY A 37 -2.25 -35.19 11.83
CA GLY A 37 -0.89 -35.22 12.37
C GLY A 37 -0.75 -36.00 13.67
N CYS A 38 -1.61 -36.99 13.91
CA CYS A 38 -1.62 -37.78 15.14
C CYS A 38 -1.51 -39.29 14.86
N ASP A 39 -1.29 -40.09 15.91
CA ASP A 39 -1.23 -41.55 15.77
C ASP A 39 -2.60 -42.13 15.40
N GLU A 40 -2.61 -43.18 14.56
CA GLU A 40 -3.83 -43.88 14.11
C GLU A 40 -4.80 -44.21 15.27
N SER A 41 -4.28 -44.71 16.39
CA SER A 41 -5.09 -45.07 17.55
C SER A 41 -5.84 -43.91 18.21
N LYS A 42 -5.44 -42.66 17.96
CA LYS A 42 -6.05 -41.44 18.51
C LYS A 42 -6.74 -40.59 17.46
N ALA A 43 -6.67 -40.98 16.19
CA ALA A 43 -7.15 -40.16 15.08
C ALA A 43 -8.65 -39.90 15.15
N ILE A 44 -9.45 -40.92 15.51
CA ILE A 44 -10.92 -40.75 15.67
C ILE A 44 -11.26 -39.87 16.87
N GLU A 45 -10.61 -40.06 18.01
CA GLU A 45 -10.84 -39.25 19.21
C GLU A 45 -10.47 -37.79 18.97
N THR A 46 -9.35 -37.56 18.28
CA THR A 46 -8.89 -36.21 17.94
C THR A 46 -9.79 -35.57 16.89
N ALA A 47 -10.27 -36.32 15.90
CA ALA A 47 -11.25 -35.84 14.93
C ALA A 47 -12.56 -35.45 15.61
N GLN A 48 -13.05 -36.28 16.52
CA GLN A 48 -14.26 -36.02 17.28
C GLN A 48 -14.09 -34.77 18.14
N GLN A 49 -12.94 -34.61 18.79
CA GLN A 49 -12.61 -33.40 19.54
C GLN A 49 -12.57 -32.15 18.65
N TYR A 50 -12.03 -32.24 17.43
CA TYR A 50 -12.04 -31.11 16.49
C TYR A 50 -13.44 -30.75 16.00
N ILE A 51 -14.31 -31.74 15.82
CA ILE A 51 -15.73 -31.54 15.50
C ILE A 51 -16.45 -30.89 16.69
N ASP A 52 -16.23 -31.42 17.91
CA ASP A 52 -16.84 -30.91 19.14
C ASP A 52 -16.35 -29.51 19.51
N GLN A 53 -15.10 -29.17 19.15
CA GLN A 53 -14.51 -27.83 19.32
C GLN A 53 -14.81 -26.88 18.15
N ASN A 54 -15.54 -27.34 17.12
CA ASN A 54 -15.87 -26.59 15.90
C ASN A 54 -14.64 -25.91 15.26
N ILE A 55 -13.50 -26.59 15.23
CA ILE A 55 -12.25 -26.01 14.73
C ILE A 55 -12.18 -26.24 13.22
N HIS A 56 -12.41 -25.18 12.45
CA HIS A 56 -12.20 -25.17 11.01
C HIS A 56 -10.69 -25.22 10.70
N PHE A 57 -10.22 -26.35 10.15
CA PHE A 57 -8.83 -26.54 9.72
C PHE A 57 -8.36 -25.58 8.62
N PHE A 58 -9.28 -24.86 7.96
CA PHE A 58 -8.98 -23.85 6.96
C PHE A 58 -8.97 -22.43 7.54
N ASN A 59 -8.30 -22.22 8.66
CA ASN A 59 -8.01 -20.86 9.13
C ASN A 59 -6.74 -20.33 8.48
N VAL A 60 -6.81 -20.08 7.17
CA VAL A 60 -5.84 -19.21 6.48
C VAL A 60 -6.25 -17.78 6.80
N ASN A 61 -5.65 -17.25 7.86
CA ASN A 61 -5.39 -15.84 8.16
C ASN A 61 -5.86 -14.84 7.08
N MET A 62 -7.17 -14.63 6.98
CA MET A 62 -7.79 -13.44 6.41
C MET A 62 -8.64 -12.87 7.52
N SER A 63 -8.44 -11.59 7.81
CA SER A 63 -9.13 -10.80 8.82
C SER A 63 -10.63 -10.71 8.54
N PHE A 64 -11.34 -11.81 8.72
CA PHE A 64 -12.80 -11.87 8.66
C PHE A 64 -13.29 -11.92 10.10
N ASP A 65 -13.79 -10.78 10.57
CA ASP A 65 -14.55 -10.66 11.81
C ASP A 65 -15.65 -11.73 11.79
N PRO A 66 -15.62 -12.73 12.68
CA PRO A 66 -16.63 -13.78 12.68
C PRO A 66 -17.96 -13.13 13.06
N ALA A 67 -18.82 -12.96 12.06
CA ALA A 67 -20.18 -12.50 12.25
C ALA A 67 -20.88 -13.39 13.29
N ALA A 68 -21.75 -12.77 14.07
CA ALA A 68 -22.49 -13.40 15.16
C ALA A 68 -23.13 -14.75 14.73
N PRO A 69 -23.30 -15.71 15.66
CA PRO A 69 -23.82 -17.03 15.35
C PRO A 69 -25.19 -16.93 14.67
N GLY A 70 -25.22 -17.25 13.37
CA GLY A 70 -26.41 -17.14 12.51
C GLY A 70 -26.15 -16.48 11.16
N GLU A 71 -25.02 -15.79 10.97
CA GLU A 71 -24.65 -15.18 9.69
C GLU A 71 -23.42 -15.88 9.09
N ASP A 72 -23.66 -17.03 8.45
CA ASP A 72 -22.67 -17.57 7.53
C ASP A 72 -22.59 -16.64 6.31
N LYS A 73 -21.54 -15.80 6.25
CA LYS A 73 -21.28 -14.88 5.13
C LYS A 73 -20.58 -15.57 3.95
N THR A 74 -20.56 -16.90 3.92
CA THR A 74 -20.31 -17.58 2.64
C THR A 74 -21.50 -17.28 1.73
N ALA A 75 -21.24 -16.88 0.49
CA ALA A 75 -22.29 -16.65 -0.50
C ALA A 75 -22.97 -17.99 -0.82
N VAL A 76 -23.91 -18.39 0.04
CA VAL A 76 -24.82 -19.49 -0.18
C VAL A 76 -25.96 -18.96 -1.03
N ALA A 77 -26.05 -19.45 -2.26
CA ALA A 77 -27.26 -19.30 -3.05
C ALA A 77 -28.25 -20.33 -2.54
N ASP A 78 -29.41 -19.89 -2.06
CA ASP A 78 -30.44 -20.82 -1.57
C ASP A 78 -31.11 -21.47 -2.78
N VAL A 79 -30.96 -22.78 -2.90
CA VAL A 79 -31.51 -23.56 -4.01
C VAL A 79 -32.79 -24.24 -3.57
N THR A 80 -33.89 -23.90 -4.22
CA THR A 80 -35.17 -24.60 -4.06
C THR A 80 -35.24 -25.71 -5.10
N LEU A 81 -35.53 -26.94 -4.65
CA LEU A 81 -35.69 -28.12 -5.51
C LEU A 81 -37.18 -28.49 -5.62
N ASP A 82 -37.60 -28.97 -6.78
CA ASP A 82 -38.93 -29.51 -7.00
C ASP A 82 -39.07 -30.95 -6.44
N GLU A 83 -40.29 -31.51 -6.50
CA GLU A 83 -40.58 -32.88 -6.02
C GLU A 83 -39.78 -33.98 -6.76
N SER A 84 -39.18 -33.67 -7.91
CA SER A 84 -38.32 -34.57 -8.68
C SER A 84 -36.83 -34.45 -8.32
N GLY A 85 -36.48 -33.52 -7.43
CA GLY A 85 -35.11 -33.18 -7.07
C GLY A 85 -34.40 -32.31 -8.10
N SER A 86 -35.13 -31.68 -9.03
CA SER A 86 -34.60 -30.72 -10.00
C SER A 86 -34.63 -29.31 -9.42
N ILE A 87 -33.72 -28.44 -9.86
CA ILE A 87 -33.67 -27.05 -9.39
C ILE A 87 -34.86 -26.26 -9.94
N GLU A 88 -35.69 -25.72 -9.04
CA GLU A 88 -36.83 -24.86 -9.35
C GLU A 88 -36.46 -23.38 -9.27
N ASN A 89 -35.70 -22.99 -8.24
CA ASN A 89 -35.30 -21.60 -8.02
C ASN A 89 -33.92 -21.54 -7.36
N ILE A 90 -33.16 -20.49 -7.66
CA ILE A 90 -31.90 -20.17 -7.00
C ILE A 90 -32.02 -18.71 -6.53
N ASP A 91 -32.09 -18.51 -5.21
CA ASP A 91 -32.05 -17.19 -4.62
C ASP A 91 -30.60 -16.71 -4.55
N VAL A 92 -30.34 -15.59 -5.22
CA VAL A 92 -29.04 -14.92 -5.31
C VAL A 92 -29.07 -13.52 -4.69
N SER A 93 -30.12 -13.19 -3.92
CA SER A 93 -30.27 -11.87 -3.26
C SER A 93 -29.07 -11.49 -2.40
N ASN A 94 -28.46 -12.47 -1.72
CA ASN A 94 -27.21 -12.28 -0.95
C ASN A 94 -26.03 -11.83 -1.83
N VAL A 95 -25.95 -12.34 -3.07
CA VAL A 95 -24.91 -11.96 -4.05
C VAL A 95 -25.20 -10.57 -4.62
N GLU A 96 -26.46 -10.24 -4.88
CA GLU A 96 -26.88 -8.92 -5.33
C GLU A 96 -26.55 -7.86 -4.28
N HIS A 97 -26.88 -8.12 -3.00
CA HIS A 97 -26.57 -7.20 -1.90
C HIS A 97 -25.07 -6.97 -1.72
N ALA A 98 -24.27 -8.04 -1.77
CA ALA A 98 -22.81 -7.94 -1.73
C ALA A 98 -22.25 -7.15 -2.93
N THR A 99 -22.90 -7.24 -4.10
CA THR A 99 -22.50 -6.48 -5.30
C THR A 99 -22.81 -5.00 -5.16
N ASP A 100 -23.96 -4.64 -4.58
CA ASP A 100 -24.34 -3.25 -4.32
C ASP A 100 -23.41 -2.60 -3.28
N GLU A 101 -23.15 -3.28 -2.15
CA GLU A 101 -22.20 -2.79 -1.14
C GLU A 101 -20.78 -2.61 -1.70
N LEU A 102 -20.34 -3.54 -2.57
CA LEU A 102 -19.06 -3.43 -3.25
C LEU A 102 -19.03 -2.22 -4.18
N ASN A 103 -20.10 -1.96 -4.94
CA ASN A 103 -20.18 -0.78 -5.81
C ASN A 103 -20.15 0.53 -5.02
N GLU A 104 -20.85 0.61 -3.89
CA GLU A 104 -20.77 1.77 -3.00
C GLU A 104 -19.35 1.99 -2.47
N SER A 105 -18.69 0.90 -2.06
CA SER A 105 -17.30 0.93 -1.59
C SER A 105 -16.33 1.40 -2.68
N ILE A 106 -16.52 0.93 -3.92
CA ILE A 106 -15.73 1.37 -5.09
C ILE A 106 -15.94 2.87 -5.35
N ASN A 107 -17.18 3.36 -5.29
CA ASN A 107 -17.47 4.78 -5.49
C ASN A 107 -16.84 5.65 -4.40
N SER A 108 -16.92 5.22 -3.14
CA SER A 108 -16.28 5.90 -2.02
C SER A 108 -14.75 5.94 -2.18
N ALA A 109 -14.13 4.82 -2.54
CA ALA A 109 -12.70 4.74 -2.82
C ALA A 109 -12.28 5.63 -4.00
N SER A 110 -13.09 5.69 -5.05
CA SER A 110 -12.83 6.56 -6.21
C SER A 110 -12.89 8.05 -5.84
N ASN A 111 -13.84 8.45 -5.02
CA ASN A 111 -13.93 9.83 -4.54
C ASN A 111 -12.73 10.19 -3.67
N ALA A 112 -12.35 9.30 -2.75
CA ALA A 112 -11.17 9.49 -1.91
C ALA A 112 -9.88 9.60 -2.75
N ALA A 113 -9.76 8.84 -3.84
CA ALA A 113 -8.64 8.95 -4.76
C ALA A 113 -8.58 10.33 -5.44
N GLY A 114 -9.73 10.87 -5.88
CA GLY A 114 -9.80 12.22 -6.47
C GLY A 114 -9.48 13.34 -5.46
N ASP A 115 -9.88 13.18 -4.20
CA ASP A 115 -9.52 14.11 -3.13
C ASP A 115 -8.01 14.09 -2.84
N ILE A 116 -7.39 12.90 -2.87
CA ILE A 116 -5.94 12.73 -2.71
C ILE A 116 -5.19 13.38 -3.88
N GLU A 117 -5.65 13.18 -5.12
CA GLU A 117 -5.08 13.83 -6.31
C GLU A 117 -5.13 15.37 -6.17
N SER A 118 -6.30 15.90 -5.81
CA SER A 118 -6.49 17.33 -5.60
C SER A 118 -5.62 17.89 -4.46
N ALA A 119 -5.40 17.10 -3.40
CA ALA A 119 -4.53 17.48 -2.30
C ALA A 119 -3.04 17.44 -2.72
N ALA A 120 -2.65 16.46 -3.53
CA ALA A 120 -1.30 16.35 -4.06
C ALA A 120 -0.96 17.52 -4.99
N ASP A 121 -1.89 17.92 -5.86
CA ASP A 121 -1.70 19.10 -6.73
C ASP A 121 -1.49 20.37 -5.92
N LYS A 122 -2.35 20.63 -4.92
CA LYS A 122 -2.20 21.78 -4.01
C LYS A 122 -0.89 21.76 -3.24
N ALA A 123 -0.45 20.57 -2.82
CA ALA A 123 0.84 20.42 -2.13
C ALA A 123 2.01 20.70 -3.09
N SER A 124 1.92 20.29 -4.36
CA SER A 124 2.90 20.59 -5.40
C SER A 124 3.00 22.09 -5.69
N ASP A 125 1.86 22.77 -5.81
CA ASP A 125 1.81 24.22 -6.00
C ASP A 125 2.44 24.95 -4.80
N ALA A 126 2.05 24.58 -3.58
CA ALA A 126 2.62 25.16 -2.37
C ALA A 126 4.14 24.90 -2.24
N ALA A 127 4.61 23.72 -2.64
CA ALA A 127 6.03 23.40 -2.66
C ALA A 127 6.79 24.27 -3.69
N SER A 128 6.17 24.55 -4.83
CA SER A 128 6.74 25.43 -5.87
C SER A 128 6.82 26.87 -5.37
N ASP A 129 5.77 27.38 -4.73
CA ASP A 129 5.75 28.72 -4.12
C ASP A 129 6.82 28.87 -3.03
N LEU A 130 6.98 27.85 -2.19
CA LEU A 130 8.03 27.82 -1.15
C LEU A 130 9.44 27.81 -1.76
N ALA A 131 9.65 27.12 -2.88
CA ALA A 131 10.94 27.11 -3.55
C ALA A 131 11.32 28.51 -4.05
N TYR A 132 10.39 29.23 -4.69
CA TYR A 132 10.62 30.62 -5.11
C TYR A 132 10.89 31.54 -3.92
N GLN A 133 10.11 31.43 -2.83
CA GLN A 133 10.37 32.22 -1.62
C GLN A 133 11.74 31.91 -1.00
N ALA A 134 12.18 30.65 -1.02
CA ALA A 134 13.50 30.29 -0.49
C ALA A 134 14.63 30.93 -1.30
N ASP A 135 14.50 30.98 -2.63
CA ASP A 135 15.47 31.66 -3.49
C ASP A 135 15.53 33.17 -3.22
N ASP A 136 14.38 33.82 -3.08
CA ASP A 136 14.30 35.25 -2.73
C ASP A 136 14.95 35.56 -1.37
N ILE A 137 14.70 34.70 -0.36
CA ILE A 137 15.31 34.82 0.96
C ILE A 137 16.83 34.66 0.86
N ASN A 138 17.31 33.69 0.08
CA ASN A 138 18.75 33.47 -0.11
C ASN A 138 19.41 34.69 -0.77
N ALA A 139 18.77 35.29 -1.77
CA ALA A 139 19.24 36.52 -2.41
C ALA A 139 19.30 37.68 -1.40
N ALA A 140 18.21 37.94 -0.67
CA ALA A 140 18.16 39.01 0.33
C ALA A 140 19.19 38.81 1.46
N ASN A 141 19.45 37.57 1.88
CA ASN A 141 20.44 37.26 2.89
C ASN A 141 21.87 37.50 2.38
N SER A 142 22.13 37.25 1.09
CA SER A 142 23.40 37.62 0.45
C SER A 142 23.62 39.13 0.47
N ASP A 143 22.62 39.91 0.07
CA ASP A 143 22.69 41.38 0.07
C ASP A 143 22.89 41.94 1.48
N LEU A 144 22.20 41.38 2.48
CA LEU A 144 22.39 41.75 3.88
C LEU A 144 23.80 41.44 4.38
N LYS A 145 24.39 40.31 3.96
CA LYS A 145 25.76 39.97 4.32
C LYS A 145 26.75 40.98 3.75
N ASP A 146 26.58 41.37 2.48
CA ASP A 146 27.45 42.33 1.82
C ASP A 146 27.35 43.72 2.46
N THR A 147 26.13 44.19 2.76
CA THR A 147 25.91 45.47 3.46
C THR A 147 26.50 45.47 4.88
N VAL A 148 26.42 44.36 5.61
CA VAL A 148 27.07 44.22 6.92
C VAL A 148 28.59 44.24 6.81
N GLU A 149 29.17 43.62 5.78
CA GLU A 149 30.60 43.71 5.50
C GLU A 149 31.02 45.14 5.16
N GLU A 150 30.22 45.89 4.41
CA GLU A 150 30.47 47.32 4.15
C GLU A 150 30.39 48.18 5.41
N LEU A 151 29.41 47.94 6.30
CA LEU A 151 29.30 48.64 7.58
C LEU A 151 30.45 48.33 8.54
N LYS A 152 31.06 47.14 8.44
CA LYS A 152 32.25 46.76 9.22
C LYS A 152 33.54 47.39 8.69
N LYS A 153 33.58 47.84 7.44
CA LYS A 153 34.73 48.62 6.95
C LYS A 153 34.77 49.91 7.77
N PRO A 154 35.92 50.29 8.37
CA PRO A 154 36.01 51.52 9.14
C PRO A 154 35.55 52.66 8.22
N SER A 155 34.51 53.38 8.65
CA SER A 155 33.97 54.52 7.92
C SER A 155 35.15 55.39 7.50
N ALA A 156 35.44 55.38 6.20
CA ALA A 156 36.42 56.26 5.61
C ALA A 156 35.81 57.65 5.78
N ALA A 157 36.16 58.29 6.90
CA ALA A 157 35.81 59.67 7.18
C ALA A 157 36.04 60.44 5.90
N GLN A 158 35.03 61.18 5.44
CA GLN A 158 35.20 62.16 4.37
C GLN A 158 36.50 62.89 4.67
N GLU A 159 37.50 62.73 3.80
CA GLU A 159 38.63 63.65 3.73
C GLU A 159 38.07 65.00 3.31
N SER A 160 37.39 65.68 4.25
CA SER A 160 37.15 67.11 4.15
C SER A 160 38.52 67.74 4.24
N SER A 161 39.07 68.02 3.06
CA SER A 161 40.31 68.73 2.83
C SER A 161 40.39 69.93 3.77
N ASN A 162 41.13 69.77 4.86
CA ASN A 162 41.53 70.84 5.75
C ASN A 162 42.58 71.69 5.02
N SER A 163 42.12 72.60 4.15
CA SER A 163 42.99 73.59 3.52
C SER A 163 43.34 74.69 4.53
N LYS A 164 44.21 74.37 5.47
CA LYS A 164 44.88 75.37 6.31
C LYS A 164 46.12 75.86 5.57
N SER A 165 46.02 77.00 4.88
CA SER A 165 47.24 77.73 4.48
C SER A 165 47.12 79.24 4.68
N LYS A 166 47.84 79.68 5.72
CA LYS A 166 48.58 80.94 5.89
C LYS A 166 47.81 82.27 6.02
N THR A 167 47.69 82.65 7.29
CA THR A 167 47.82 84.00 7.84
C THR A 167 48.82 84.90 7.07
N LYS A 168 48.35 86.07 6.59
CA LYS A 168 49.11 87.33 6.58
C LYS A 168 48.16 88.52 6.32
N GLN A 169 47.54 89.04 7.37
CA GLN A 169 46.84 90.31 7.33
C GLN A 169 47.86 91.41 7.63
N LYS A 170 48.31 92.13 6.60
CA LYS A 170 49.18 93.31 6.76
C LYS A 170 48.29 94.52 7.09
N ASN A 171 48.64 95.20 8.17
CA ASN A 171 48.16 96.54 8.50
C ASN A 171 48.42 97.52 7.34
N SER A 172 47.43 98.35 7.01
CA SER A 172 47.68 99.68 6.44
C SER A 172 46.60 100.66 6.87
N SER A 173 46.95 101.43 7.90
CA SER A 173 46.31 102.69 8.26
C SER A 173 46.59 103.73 7.15
N LYS A 174 45.53 104.27 6.52
CA LYS A 174 45.46 105.61 5.90
C LYS A 174 44.12 105.84 5.20
N LYS A 175 43.21 106.55 5.85
CA LYS A 175 42.73 107.88 5.44
C LYS A 175 41.73 108.41 6.45
#